data_AF-B4D6J0-F1
#
_entry.id   AF-B4D6J0-F1
#
_cell.length_a   1.000
_cell.length_b   1.000
_cell.length_c   1.000
_cell.angle_alpha   90.00
_cell.angle_beta   90.00
_cell.angle_gamma   90.00
#
_symmetry.space_group_name_H-M   'P 1'
#
loop_
_entity.id
_entity.type
_entity.pdbx_description
1 polymer ?
#
loop_
_entity_poly.entity_id
_entity_poly.type
_entity_poly.pdbx_seq_one_letter_code
_entity_poly.pdbx_strand_id
1 'polypeptide(L)'
;MPRKFFRKSENDFNASLADSRKKLLAVRDQRPRPHLDDKIITSWNGLMISAFARGAQVLDSPEYLASAQKAAHFIRENLWKNGQLLRSYRQGASDVSGFCDDYAALIQGLLDLYEADFDIAWLQWAVELQAKQDSLFLDVEHGGYFSVTKDAPNILLRMKEDYDGAEPSPNSVAAGNLLRLAQITGQKEYAARASATLAAFADQLSRAPTALPQMLVALDASLAKPRQIVIAGPASSEATHALLREVHAHFIPNKIVLLADGAASQRWLSDRLEFLKTVGPLDGKPAAYVCQDFVCQLPTGDVAKLRELLSK
;
A
#
# COMPACT_ATOMS: atom_id res chain seq x y z
N MET A 1 36.23 14.46 -14.43
CA MET A 1 36.53 13.19 -15.15
C MET A 1 36.70 13.32 -16.67
N PRO A 2 35.88 14.10 -17.41
CA PRO A 2 35.91 14.11 -18.89
C PRO A 2 37.23 14.58 -19.53
N ARG A 3 37.85 15.63 -18.97
CA ARG A 3 39.12 16.21 -19.46
C ARG A 3 40.30 15.24 -19.47
N LYS A 4 40.37 14.33 -18.50
CA LYS A 4 41.52 13.44 -18.30
C LYS A 4 41.49 12.22 -19.22
N PHE A 5 40.29 11.74 -19.57
CA PHE A 5 40.11 10.53 -20.38
C PHE A 5 39.79 10.84 -21.85
N PHE A 6 38.93 11.82 -22.10
CA PHE A 6 38.44 12.16 -23.45
C PHE A 6 39.14 13.37 -24.07
N ARG A 7 40.06 14.02 -23.34
CA ARG A 7 40.78 15.24 -23.75
C ARG A 7 39.84 16.36 -24.25
N LYS A 8 38.62 16.42 -23.72
CA LYS A 8 37.59 17.42 -24.02
C LYS A 8 37.22 18.21 -22.76
N SER A 9 36.79 19.46 -22.92
CA SER A 9 36.11 20.15 -21.81
C SER A 9 34.82 19.41 -21.44
N GLU A 10 34.28 19.65 -20.25
CA GLU A 10 33.01 19.04 -19.83
C GLU A 10 31.85 19.45 -20.74
N ASN A 11 31.83 20.71 -21.19
CA ASN A 11 30.86 21.22 -22.15
C ASN A 11 30.98 20.51 -23.51
N ASP A 12 32.19 20.37 -24.05
CA ASP A 12 32.41 19.70 -25.33
C ASP A 12 32.09 18.19 -25.26
N PHE A 13 32.36 17.57 -24.13
CA PHE A 13 32.01 16.18 -23.88
C PHE A 13 30.48 16.00 -23.84
N ASN A 14 29.76 16.84 -23.09
CA ASN A 14 28.31 16.79 -23.00
C ASN A 14 27.64 17.08 -24.36
N ALA A 15 28.15 18.04 -25.13
CA ALA A 15 27.69 18.31 -26.49
C ALA A 15 27.89 17.10 -27.41
N SER A 16 29.08 16.48 -27.36
CA SER A 16 29.41 15.28 -28.14
C SER A 16 28.52 14.09 -27.76
N LEU A 17 28.20 13.92 -26.47
CA LEU A 17 27.32 12.86 -25.99
C LEU A 17 25.86 13.10 -26.42
N ALA A 18 25.38 14.34 -26.35
CA ALA A 18 24.04 14.71 -26.81
C ALA A 18 23.88 14.47 -28.32
N ASP A 19 24.86 14.85 -29.13
CA ASP A 19 24.87 14.59 -30.57
C ASP A 19 24.90 13.08 -30.88
N SER A 20 25.74 12.32 -30.17
CA SER A 20 25.80 10.86 -30.29
C SER A 20 24.46 10.21 -29.94
N ARG A 21 23.81 10.65 -28.86
CA ARG A 21 22.47 10.16 -28.47
C ARG A 21 21.43 10.45 -29.55
N LYS A 22 21.44 11.63 -30.17
CA LYS A 22 20.55 11.96 -31.29
C LYS A 22 20.77 11.04 -32.49
N LYS A 23 22.03 10.82 -32.89
CA LYS A 23 22.38 9.91 -34.00
C LYS A 23 21.93 8.47 -33.72
N LEU A 24 22.20 7.96 -32.51
CA LEU A 24 21.79 6.62 -32.11
C LEU A 24 20.27 6.49 -32.02
N LEU A 25 19.55 7.51 -31.53
CA LEU A 25 18.10 7.52 -31.48
C LEU A 25 17.50 7.47 -32.90
N ALA A 26 18.04 8.26 -33.84
CA ALA A 26 17.58 8.25 -35.23
C ALA A 26 17.72 6.88 -35.90
N VAL A 27 18.81 6.15 -35.62
CA VAL A 27 18.98 4.76 -36.09
C VAL A 27 18.05 3.80 -35.34
N ARG A 28 17.83 3.99 -34.03
CA ARG A 28 16.93 3.15 -33.23
C ARG A 28 15.48 3.29 -33.66
N ASP A 29 15.04 4.49 -34.05
CA ASP A 29 13.69 4.79 -34.49
C ASP A 29 13.33 4.17 -35.86
N GLN A 30 14.33 3.71 -36.62
CA GLN A 30 14.12 2.92 -37.85
C GLN A 30 13.78 1.46 -37.57
N ARG A 31 13.98 0.98 -36.33
CA ARG A 31 13.65 -0.41 -35.96
C ARG A 31 12.14 -0.53 -35.72
N PRO A 32 11.49 -1.63 -36.12
CA PRO A 32 10.14 -1.93 -35.68
C PRO A 32 10.05 -1.83 -34.16
N ARG A 33 9.13 -1.01 -33.66
CA ARG A 33 8.92 -0.89 -32.21
C ARG A 33 8.40 -2.23 -31.69
N PRO A 34 8.89 -2.72 -30.53
CA PRO A 34 8.24 -3.82 -29.85
C PRO A 34 6.75 -3.50 -29.65
N HIS A 35 5.89 -4.52 -29.74
CA HIS A 35 4.49 -4.34 -29.38
C HIS A 35 4.38 -3.81 -27.95
N LEU A 36 3.52 -2.82 -27.76
CA LEU A 36 3.17 -2.35 -26.42
C LEU A 36 2.17 -3.34 -25.84
N ASP A 37 2.52 -3.95 -24.70
CA ASP A 37 1.50 -4.59 -23.87
C ASP A 37 0.74 -3.48 -23.15
N ASP A 38 -0.46 -3.18 -23.64
CA ASP A 38 -1.38 -2.17 -23.12
C ASP A 38 -2.39 -2.75 -22.13
N LYS A 39 -2.15 -3.98 -21.65
CA LYS A 39 -2.99 -4.64 -20.66
C LYS A 39 -2.81 -4.00 -19.28
N ILE A 40 -3.93 -3.67 -18.67
CA ILE A 40 -4.01 -3.24 -17.27
C ILE A 40 -4.32 -4.50 -16.45
N ILE A 41 -3.41 -4.92 -15.59
CA ILE A 41 -3.59 -6.06 -14.67
C ILE A 41 -3.86 -5.53 -13.27
N THR A 42 -4.88 -6.05 -12.61
CA THR A 42 -5.33 -5.55 -11.31
C THR A 42 -4.25 -5.66 -10.24
N SER A 43 -3.58 -6.82 -10.11
CA SER A 43 -2.47 -7.00 -9.16
C SER A 43 -1.34 -5.97 -9.36
N TRP A 44 -0.88 -5.81 -10.60
CA TRP A 44 0.19 -4.86 -10.94
C TRP A 44 -0.20 -3.41 -10.66
N ASN A 45 -1.44 -3.05 -10.95
CA ASN A 45 -1.92 -1.71 -10.64
C ASN A 45 -2.11 -1.51 -9.13
N GLY A 46 -2.45 -2.54 -8.35
CA GLY A 46 -2.43 -2.49 -6.88
C GLY A 46 -1.05 -2.13 -6.34
N LEU A 47 0.00 -2.80 -6.82
CA LEU A 47 1.39 -2.49 -6.47
C LEU A 47 1.79 -1.07 -6.93
N MET A 48 1.37 -0.65 -8.12
CA MET A 48 1.62 0.68 -8.64
C MET A 48 0.93 1.78 -7.82
N ILE A 49 -0.33 1.57 -7.44
CA ILE A 49 -1.11 2.47 -6.57
C ILE A 49 -0.39 2.62 -5.22
N SER A 50 0.03 1.50 -4.60
CA SER A 50 0.83 1.51 -3.37
C SER A 50 2.10 2.37 -3.52
N ALA A 51 2.85 2.16 -4.59
CA ALA A 51 4.09 2.90 -4.84
C ALA A 51 3.84 4.41 -5.01
N PHE A 52 2.82 4.81 -5.79
CA PHE A 52 2.49 6.22 -5.99
C PHE A 52 1.91 6.87 -4.73
N ALA A 53 1.06 6.17 -3.98
CA ALA A 53 0.51 6.68 -2.71
C ALA A 53 1.62 6.94 -1.70
N ARG A 54 2.54 5.98 -1.51
CA ARG A 54 3.72 6.15 -0.63
C ARG A 54 4.66 7.24 -1.15
N GLY A 55 4.85 7.31 -2.48
CA GLY A 55 5.62 8.37 -3.12
C GLY A 55 5.02 9.75 -2.85
N ALA A 56 3.70 9.89 -2.93
CA ALA A 56 2.99 11.14 -2.64
C ALA A 56 3.19 11.57 -1.18
N GLN A 57 3.10 10.64 -0.23
CA GLN A 57 3.33 10.91 1.19
C GLN A 57 4.75 11.43 1.46
N VAL A 58 5.77 10.74 0.93
CA VAL A 58 7.19 11.02 1.24
C VAL A 58 7.73 12.24 0.49
N LEU A 59 7.30 12.43 -0.77
CA LEU A 59 7.82 13.47 -1.65
C LEU A 59 6.91 14.69 -1.74
N ASP A 60 5.78 14.69 -1.02
CA ASP A 60 4.75 15.75 -1.07
C ASP A 60 4.30 16.03 -2.52
N SER A 61 4.07 14.96 -3.29
CA SER A 61 3.82 15.03 -4.73
C SER A 61 2.33 14.86 -5.07
N PRO A 62 1.62 15.94 -5.45
CA PRO A 62 0.21 15.84 -5.86
C PRO A 62 0.03 15.05 -7.17
N GLU A 63 1.05 15.02 -8.05
CA GLU A 63 1.02 14.25 -9.29
C GLU A 63 1.00 12.74 -9.03
N TYR A 64 1.76 12.29 -8.02
CA TYR A 64 1.76 10.88 -7.60
C TYR A 64 0.43 10.50 -6.95
N LEU A 65 -0.13 11.37 -6.10
CA LEU A 65 -1.43 11.15 -5.51
C LEU A 65 -2.51 11.04 -6.60
N ALA A 66 -2.55 11.99 -7.54
CA ALA A 66 -3.52 11.99 -8.64
C ALA A 66 -3.39 10.74 -9.52
N SER A 67 -2.16 10.24 -9.74
CA SER A 67 -1.92 9.00 -10.50
C SER A 67 -2.48 7.78 -9.78
N ALA A 68 -2.26 7.67 -8.47
CA ALA A 68 -2.80 6.58 -7.64
C ALA A 68 -4.34 6.61 -7.61
N GLN A 69 -4.94 7.78 -7.36
CA GLN A 69 -6.39 7.97 -7.35
C GLN A 69 -7.02 7.60 -8.70
N LYS A 70 -6.45 8.08 -9.81
CA LYS A 70 -6.94 7.77 -11.16
C LYS A 70 -6.92 6.27 -11.44
N ALA A 71 -5.85 5.58 -11.06
CA ALA A 71 -5.73 4.14 -11.24
C ALA A 71 -6.74 3.37 -10.37
N ALA A 72 -6.89 3.76 -9.10
CA ALA A 72 -7.87 3.15 -8.18
C ALA A 72 -9.31 3.33 -8.68
N HIS A 73 -9.68 4.55 -9.11
CA HIS A 73 -10.98 4.82 -9.73
C HIS A 73 -11.20 3.99 -10.99
N PHE A 74 -10.20 3.91 -11.88
CA PHE A 74 -10.31 3.11 -13.10
C PHE A 74 -10.61 1.64 -12.80
N ILE A 75 -9.90 1.03 -11.84
CA ILE A 75 -10.14 -0.36 -11.43
C ILE A 75 -11.54 -0.49 -10.83
N ARG A 76 -11.96 0.43 -9.95
CA ARG A 76 -13.29 0.39 -9.33
C ARG A 76 -14.40 0.46 -10.37
N GLU A 77 -14.25 1.34 -11.36
CA GLU A 77 -15.27 1.57 -12.38
C GLU A 77 -15.34 0.44 -13.41
N ASN A 78 -14.19 -0.12 -13.80
CA ASN A 78 -14.10 -1.02 -14.96
C ASN A 78 -13.91 -2.49 -14.57
N LEU A 79 -13.27 -2.77 -13.43
CA LEU A 79 -12.84 -4.12 -13.03
C LEU A 79 -13.49 -4.62 -11.74
N TRP A 80 -14.20 -3.78 -10.98
CA TRP A 80 -15.05 -4.21 -9.87
C TRP A 80 -16.53 -4.21 -10.30
N LYS A 81 -17.09 -5.38 -10.58
CA LYS A 81 -18.45 -5.54 -11.10
C LYS A 81 -19.22 -6.58 -10.28
N ASN A 82 -20.44 -6.27 -9.86
CA ASN A 82 -21.33 -7.19 -9.16
C ASN A 82 -20.68 -7.89 -7.95
N GLY A 83 -19.84 -7.17 -7.19
CA GLY A 83 -19.14 -7.73 -6.04
C GLY A 83 -18.02 -8.72 -6.39
N GLN A 84 -17.49 -8.64 -7.62
CA GLN A 84 -16.40 -9.47 -8.11
C GLN A 84 -15.35 -8.61 -8.82
N LEU A 85 -14.09 -8.85 -8.50
CA LEU A 85 -12.94 -8.24 -9.15
C LEU A 85 -12.58 -9.05 -10.40
N LEU A 86 -12.22 -8.36 -11.47
CA LEU A 86 -11.74 -8.92 -12.74
C LEU A 86 -10.22 -8.75 -12.82
N ARG A 87 -9.53 -9.70 -13.48
CA ARG A 87 -8.06 -9.71 -13.51
C ARG A 87 -7.49 -8.58 -14.36
N SER A 88 -8.10 -8.28 -15.50
CA SER A 88 -7.44 -7.39 -16.47
C SER A 88 -8.41 -6.60 -17.34
N TYR A 89 -7.88 -5.50 -17.89
CA TYR A 89 -8.53 -4.69 -18.90
C TYR A 89 -7.62 -4.57 -20.13
N ARG A 90 -8.17 -4.86 -21.31
CA ARG A 90 -7.55 -4.57 -22.60
C ARG A 90 -8.63 -4.46 -23.66
N GLN A 91 -8.89 -3.24 -24.16
CA GLN A 91 -10.03 -2.94 -25.04
C GLN A 91 -11.41 -3.29 -24.44
N GLY A 92 -11.48 -3.42 -23.12
CA GLY A 92 -12.64 -3.91 -22.38
C GLY A 92 -12.18 -4.70 -21.15
N ALA A 93 -13.07 -4.88 -20.18
CA ALA A 93 -12.81 -5.73 -19.04
C ALA A 93 -12.77 -7.20 -19.47
N SER A 94 -11.84 -7.98 -18.93
CA SER A 94 -11.75 -9.41 -19.20
C SER A 94 -12.85 -10.19 -18.50
N ASP A 95 -13.27 -11.32 -19.06
CA ASP A 95 -14.18 -12.28 -18.39
C ASP A 95 -13.49 -13.11 -17.30
N VAL A 96 -12.18 -12.92 -17.11
CA VAL A 96 -11.39 -13.65 -16.11
C VAL A 96 -11.58 -12.99 -14.74
N SER A 97 -12.10 -13.76 -13.79
CA SER A 97 -12.17 -13.37 -12.39
C SER A 97 -10.77 -13.12 -11.82
N GLY A 98 -10.66 -12.12 -10.95
CA GLY A 98 -9.44 -11.82 -10.21
C GLY A 98 -9.04 -12.99 -9.32
N PHE A 99 -7.74 -13.19 -9.21
CA PHE A 99 -7.09 -14.20 -8.38
C PHE A 99 -6.67 -13.58 -7.05
N CYS A 100 -6.12 -14.39 -6.13
CA CYS A 100 -5.78 -13.87 -4.81
C CYS A 100 -4.74 -12.72 -4.83
N ASP A 101 -3.82 -12.72 -5.81
CA ASP A 101 -2.85 -11.64 -6.06
C ASP A 101 -3.53 -10.32 -6.42
N ASP A 102 -4.56 -10.36 -7.27
CA ASP A 102 -5.33 -9.19 -7.69
C ASP A 102 -6.01 -8.51 -6.49
N TYR A 103 -6.58 -9.29 -5.57
CA TYR A 103 -7.19 -8.75 -4.35
C TYR A 103 -6.12 -8.25 -3.36
N ALA A 104 -5.11 -9.06 -3.06
CA ALA A 104 -4.13 -8.73 -2.04
C ALA A 104 -3.35 -7.45 -2.37
N ALA A 105 -2.87 -7.32 -3.62
CA ALA A 105 -2.13 -6.14 -4.06
C ALA A 105 -3.02 -4.89 -4.14
N LEU A 106 -4.28 -5.03 -4.59
CA LEU A 106 -5.22 -3.89 -4.63
C LEU A 106 -5.57 -3.39 -3.24
N ILE A 107 -5.85 -4.30 -2.29
CA ILE A 107 -6.13 -3.93 -0.88
C ILE A 107 -4.92 -3.18 -0.30
N GLN A 108 -3.70 -3.66 -0.53
CA GLN A 108 -2.49 -2.97 -0.09
C GLN A 108 -2.42 -1.55 -0.66
N GLY A 109 -2.64 -1.41 -1.97
CA GLY A 109 -2.66 -0.11 -2.64
C GLY A 109 -3.72 0.84 -2.08
N LEU A 110 -4.92 0.35 -1.79
CA LEU A 110 -6.01 1.14 -1.22
C LEU A 110 -5.74 1.57 0.22
N LEU A 111 -5.11 0.72 1.03
CA LEU A 111 -4.68 1.10 2.38
C LEU A 111 -3.60 2.19 2.34
N ASP A 112 -2.63 2.08 1.44
CA ASP A 112 -1.61 3.10 1.23
C ASP A 112 -2.19 4.42 0.69
N LEU A 113 -3.17 4.33 -0.21
CA LEU A 113 -3.88 5.48 -0.75
C LEU A 113 -4.71 6.18 0.32
N TYR A 114 -5.41 5.43 1.18
CA TYR A 114 -6.08 5.97 2.35
C TYR A 114 -5.11 6.73 3.27
N GLU A 115 -3.92 6.21 3.56
CA GLU A 115 -2.95 6.94 4.39
C GLU A 115 -2.35 8.17 3.66
N ALA A 116 -2.52 8.28 2.34
CA ALA A 116 -2.03 9.41 1.56
C ALA A 116 -3.01 10.59 1.51
N ASP A 117 -4.32 10.34 1.40
CA ASP A 117 -5.34 11.40 1.28
C ASP A 117 -6.45 11.36 2.35
N PHE A 118 -6.47 10.32 3.19
CA PHE A 118 -7.48 10.04 4.22
C PHE A 118 -8.92 9.95 3.71
N ASP A 119 -9.13 9.72 2.41
CA ASP A 119 -10.46 9.45 1.87
C ASP A 119 -10.92 8.05 2.33
N ILE A 120 -11.94 8.08 3.18
CA ILE A 120 -12.50 6.88 3.80
C ILE A 120 -13.07 5.89 2.79
N ALA A 121 -13.43 6.33 1.58
CA ALA A 121 -13.94 5.48 0.53
C ALA A 121 -12.92 4.40 0.12
N TRP A 122 -11.62 4.71 0.17
CA TRP A 122 -10.55 3.75 -0.10
C TRP A 122 -10.48 2.67 0.96
N LEU A 123 -10.53 3.06 2.23
CA LEU A 123 -10.49 2.13 3.35
C LEU A 123 -11.76 1.24 3.40
N GLN A 124 -12.93 1.81 3.14
CA GLN A 124 -14.18 1.05 3.03
C GLN A 124 -14.09 0.00 1.94
N TRP A 125 -13.57 0.38 0.78
CA TRP A 125 -13.42 -0.55 -0.34
C TRP A 125 -12.35 -1.61 -0.08
N ALA A 126 -11.25 -1.25 0.59
CA ALA A 126 -10.25 -2.22 1.05
C ALA A 126 -10.87 -3.28 1.99
N VAL A 127 -11.75 -2.87 2.91
CA VAL A 127 -12.48 -3.79 3.80
C VAL A 127 -13.46 -4.68 3.02
N GLU A 128 -14.19 -4.12 2.04
CA GLU A 128 -15.09 -4.89 1.17
C GLU A 128 -14.30 -5.95 0.37
N LEU A 129 -13.17 -5.55 -0.22
CA LEU A 129 -12.29 -6.44 -0.96
C LEU A 129 -11.65 -7.50 -0.06
N GLN A 130 -11.24 -7.17 1.16
CA GLN A 130 -10.70 -8.14 2.11
C GLN A 130 -11.75 -9.18 2.48
N ALA A 131 -12.98 -8.76 2.78
CA ALA A 131 -14.07 -9.69 3.05
C ALA A 131 -14.36 -10.60 1.85
N LYS A 132 -14.30 -10.06 0.63
CA LYS A 132 -14.43 -10.85 -0.60
C LYS A 132 -13.25 -11.82 -0.78
N GLN A 133 -12.01 -11.37 -0.57
CA GLN A 133 -10.81 -12.20 -0.63
C GLN A 133 -10.92 -13.37 0.36
N ASP A 134 -11.34 -13.09 1.59
CA ASP A 134 -11.57 -14.11 2.61
C ASP A 134 -12.61 -15.13 2.16
N SER A 135 -13.74 -14.69 1.59
CA SER A 135 -14.80 -15.59 1.13
C SER A 135 -14.36 -16.51 -0.02
N LEU A 136 -13.46 -16.03 -0.89
CA LEU A 136 -13.05 -16.73 -2.09
C LEU A 136 -11.83 -17.65 -1.87
N PHE A 137 -10.87 -17.18 -1.08
CA PHE A 137 -9.52 -17.72 -1.10
C PHE A 137 -9.02 -18.24 0.25
N LEU A 138 -9.60 -17.82 1.38
CA LEU A 138 -9.12 -18.22 2.71
C LEU A 138 -9.26 -19.73 2.93
N ASP A 139 -8.17 -20.34 3.41
CA ASP A 139 -8.17 -21.67 3.99
C ASP A 139 -8.41 -21.54 5.49
N VAL A 140 -9.65 -21.76 5.92
CA VAL A 140 -10.04 -21.65 7.33
C VAL A 140 -9.41 -22.76 8.18
N GLU A 141 -9.09 -23.91 7.59
CA GLU A 141 -8.56 -25.06 8.32
C GLU A 141 -7.06 -24.93 8.55
N HIS A 142 -6.30 -24.52 7.53
CA HIS A 142 -4.83 -24.48 7.60
C HIS A 142 -4.23 -23.08 7.53
N GLY A 143 -5.04 -22.02 7.48
CA GLY A 143 -4.58 -20.63 7.36
C GLY A 143 -4.05 -20.26 5.98
N GLY A 144 -3.93 -18.96 5.71
CA GLY A 144 -3.49 -18.44 4.41
C GLY A 144 -4.54 -18.58 3.31
N TYR A 145 -4.14 -18.21 2.10
CA TYR A 145 -5.01 -18.00 0.96
C TYR A 145 -4.54 -18.81 -0.25
N PHE A 146 -5.48 -19.51 -0.87
CA PHE A 146 -5.26 -20.18 -2.16
C PHE A 146 -5.20 -19.17 -3.31
N SER A 147 -4.41 -19.44 -4.34
CA SER A 147 -4.25 -18.55 -5.50
C SER A 147 -5.54 -18.40 -6.33
N VAL A 148 -6.37 -19.45 -6.40
CA VAL A 148 -7.59 -19.49 -7.20
C VAL A 148 -8.85 -19.76 -6.35
N THR A 149 -10.03 -19.46 -6.89
CA THR A 149 -11.33 -19.72 -6.23
C THR A 149 -11.61 -21.22 -6.11
N LYS A 150 -12.55 -21.60 -5.22
CA LYS A 150 -12.97 -23.00 -5.05
C LYS A 150 -13.54 -23.62 -6.34
N ASP A 151 -14.26 -22.82 -7.12
CA ASP A 151 -14.97 -23.27 -8.32
C ASP A 151 -14.18 -23.00 -9.61
N ALA A 152 -12.86 -22.78 -9.52
CA ALA A 152 -12.02 -22.46 -10.65
C ALA A 152 -12.05 -23.61 -11.69
N PRO A 153 -12.51 -23.37 -12.94
CA PRO A 153 -12.61 -24.41 -13.94
C PRO A 153 -11.22 -24.93 -14.31
N ASN A 154 -11.08 -26.23 -14.47
CA ASN A 154 -9.85 -26.91 -14.90
C ASN A 154 -8.67 -26.85 -13.91
N ILE A 155 -8.88 -26.45 -12.65
CA ILE A 155 -7.85 -26.52 -11.60
C ILE A 155 -8.13 -27.72 -10.69
N LEU A 156 -7.25 -28.73 -10.75
CA LEU A 156 -7.37 -29.95 -9.94
C LEU A 156 -6.90 -29.75 -8.49
N LEU A 157 -5.92 -28.87 -8.27
CA LEU A 157 -5.32 -28.59 -6.97
C LEU A 157 -5.15 -27.08 -6.79
N ARG A 158 -5.68 -26.56 -5.68
CA ARG A 158 -5.49 -25.17 -5.27
C ARG A 158 -4.21 -25.08 -4.46
N MET A 159 -3.28 -24.24 -4.90
CA MET A 159 -2.02 -24.01 -4.21
C MET A 159 -2.04 -22.67 -3.48
N LYS A 160 -1.26 -22.56 -2.42
CA LYS A 160 -0.92 -21.27 -1.78
C LYS A 160 0.48 -20.93 -2.27
N GLU A 161 0.66 -19.73 -2.81
CA GLU A 161 1.97 -19.28 -3.25
C GLU A 161 2.88 -19.05 -2.04
N ASP A 162 4.05 -19.69 -2.04
CA ASP A 162 5.01 -19.77 -0.95
C ASP A 162 6.39 -19.19 -1.31
N TYR A 163 6.42 -18.31 -2.32
CA TYR A 163 7.61 -17.65 -2.82
C TYR A 163 7.33 -16.20 -3.24
N ASP A 164 8.03 -15.25 -2.64
CA ASP A 164 8.03 -13.85 -3.08
C ASP A 164 9.11 -13.68 -4.17
N GLY A 165 8.68 -13.70 -5.43
CA GLY A 165 9.54 -13.62 -6.60
C GLY A 165 9.78 -12.19 -7.09
N ALA A 166 9.55 -11.98 -8.39
CA ALA A 166 9.55 -10.62 -8.96
C ALA A 166 8.43 -9.76 -8.38
N GLU A 167 7.34 -10.41 -7.96
CA GLU A 167 6.19 -9.84 -7.27
C GLU A 167 6.04 -10.58 -5.93
N PRO A 168 5.57 -9.90 -4.87
CA PRO A 168 5.34 -10.56 -3.60
C PRO A 168 4.17 -11.53 -3.70
N SER A 169 4.24 -12.65 -2.97
CA SER A 169 3.16 -13.61 -2.95
C SER A 169 1.90 -12.99 -2.33
N PRO A 170 0.69 -13.40 -2.78
CA PRO A 170 -0.56 -12.92 -2.22
C PRO A 170 -0.67 -13.15 -0.72
N ASN A 171 -0.06 -14.22 -0.19
CA ASN A 171 -0.07 -14.54 1.25
C ASN A 171 0.79 -13.57 2.06
N SER A 172 1.99 -13.23 1.58
CA SER A 172 2.85 -12.22 2.21
C SER A 172 2.14 -10.87 2.31
N VAL A 173 1.53 -10.43 1.20
CA VAL A 173 0.79 -9.17 1.15
C VAL A 173 -0.46 -9.22 2.02
N ALA A 174 -1.24 -10.30 1.97
CA ALA A 174 -2.45 -10.47 2.76
C ALA A 174 -2.16 -10.46 4.27
N ALA A 175 -1.09 -11.11 4.73
CA ALA A 175 -0.68 -11.06 6.13
C ALA A 175 -0.45 -9.61 6.60
N GLY A 176 0.26 -8.80 5.80
CA GLY A 176 0.46 -7.38 6.08
C GLY A 176 -0.83 -6.58 6.06
N ASN A 177 -1.71 -6.79 5.07
CA ASN A 177 -3.01 -6.11 4.98
C ASN A 177 -3.89 -6.41 6.19
N LEU A 178 -3.96 -7.68 6.61
CA LEU A 178 -4.73 -8.11 7.78
C LEU A 178 -4.22 -7.44 9.06
N LEU A 179 -2.90 -7.35 9.26
CA LEU A 179 -2.32 -6.64 10.41
C LEU A 179 -2.68 -5.16 10.41
N ARG A 180 -2.61 -4.49 9.26
CA ARG A 180 -3.03 -3.08 9.12
C ARG A 180 -4.51 -2.90 9.39
N LEU A 181 -5.36 -3.72 8.79
CA LEU A 181 -6.81 -3.69 8.98
C LEU A 181 -7.21 -3.98 10.44
N ALA A 182 -6.52 -4.89 11.12
CA ALA A 182 -6.74 -5.14 12.54
C ALA A 182 -6.51 -3.87 13.38
N GLN A 183 -5.41 -3.17 13.13
CA GLN A 183 -5.07 -1.93 13.82
C GLN A 183 -6.01 -0.77 13.46
N ILE A 184 -6.36 -0.62 12.17
CA ILE A 184 -7.23 0.48 11.67
C ILE A 184 -8.69 0.28 12.07
N THR A 185 -9.17 -0.95 12.20
CA THR A 185 -10.61 -1.22 12.45
C THR A 185 -10.91 -1.77 13.83
N GLY A 186 -9.89 -2.15 14.61
CA GLY A 186 -10.07 -2.79 15.92
C GLY A 186 -10.63 -4.23 15.87
N GLN A 187 -10.87 -4.78 14.68
CA GLN A 187 -11.44 -6.12 14.50
C GLN A 187 -10.38 -7.20 14.75
N LYS A 188 -10.60 -8.01 15.79
CA LYS A 188 -9.66 -9.05 16.24
C LYS A 188 -9.53 -10.20 15.25
N GLU A 189 -10.56 -10.42 14.43
CA GLU A 189 -10.61 -11.45 13.40
C GLU A 189 -9.49 -11.27 12.38
N TYR A 190 -9.15 -10.03 12.01
CA TYR A 190 -8.04 -9.78 11.10
C TYR A 190 -6.69 -10.16 11.71
N ALA A 191 -6.45 -9.83 12.98
CA ALA A 191 -5.23 -10.23 13.68
C ALA A 191 -5.12 -11.76 13.81
N ALA A 192 -6.24 -12.44 14.10
CA ALA A 192 -6.29 -13.89 14.16
C ALA A 192 -5.99 -14.53 12.80
N ARG A 193 -6.56 -14.01 11.70
CA ARG A 193 -6.26 -14.47 10.33
C ARG A 193 -4.82 -14.21 9.93
N ALA A 194 -4.25 -13.07 10.30
CA ALA A 194 -2.84 -12.77 10.06
C ALA A 194 -1.94 -13.80 10.76
N SER A 195 -2.22 -14.08 12.04
CA SER A 195 -1.49 -15.10 12.82
C SER A 195 -1.63 -16.49 12.22
N ALA A 196 -2.83 -16.90 11.80
CA ALA A 196 -3.04 -18.19 11.13
C ALA A 196 -2.30 -18.27 9.78
N THR A 197 -2.26 -17.16 9.02
CA THR A 197 -1.50 -17.09 7.77
C THR A 197 -0.01 -17.23 8.04
N LEU A 198 0.55 -16.47 9.00
CA LEU A 198 1.97 -16.60 9.38
C LEU A 198 2.32 -18.02 9.84
N ALA A 199 1.44 -18.65 10.62
CA ALA A 199 1.62 -20.03 11.06
C ALA A 199 1.64 -21.03 9.90
N ALA A 200 0.79 -20.84 8.88
CA ALA A 200 0.74 -21.69 7.69
C ALA A 200 2.06 -21.70 6.90
N PHE A 201 2.84 -20.61 6.98
CA PHE A 201 4.14 -20.48 6.30
C PHE A 201 5.34 -20.62 7.24
N ALA A 202 5.13 -20.95 8.53
CA ALA A 202 6.19 -20.99 9.54
C ALA A 202 7.34 -21.97 9.18
N ASP A 203 6.99 -23.13 8.61
CA ASP A 203 7.97 -24.13 8.18
C ASP A 203 8.81 -23.63 6.99
N GLN A 204 8.19 -22.98 6.00
CA GLN A 204 8.90 -22.38 4.87
C GLN A 204 9.80 -21.23 5.34
N LEU A 205 9.31 -20.36 6.24
CA LEU A 205 10.10 -19.28 6.84
C LEU A 205 11.31 -19.80 7.62
N SER A 206 11.17 -20.95 8.29
CA SER A 206 12.25 -21.58 9.05
C SER A 206 13.30 -22.22 8.14
N ARG A 207 12.87 -22.83 7.02
CA ARG A 207 13.75 -23.55 6.09
C ARG A 207 14.41 -22.63 5.05
N ALA A 208 13.69 -21.65 4.54
CA ALA A 208 14.11 -20.78 3.44
C ALA A 208 13.58 -19.33 3.62
N PRO A 209 14.03 -18.58 4.63
CA PRO A 209 13.53 -17.22 4.91
C PRO A 209 13.72 -16.26 3.72
N THR A 210 14.77 -16.43 2.92
CA THR A 210 15.04 -15.61 1.73
C THR A 210 14.04 -15.83 0.60
N ALA A 211 13.22 -16.88 0.65
CA ALA A 211 12.15 -17.15 -0.30
C ALA A 211 10.91 -16.28 -0.04
N LEU A 212 10.76 -15.73 1.17
CA LEU A 212 9.57 -14.98 1.60
C LEU A 212 9.91 -13.65 2.32
N PRO A 213 10.71 -12.75 1.71
CA PRO A 213 11.07 -11.46 2.31
C PRO A 213 9.87 -10.59 2.73
N GLN A 214 8.76 -10.57 1.97
CA GLN A 214 7.59 -9.77 2.39
C GLN A 214 6.82 -10.45 3.52
N MET A 215 6.77 -11.78 3.57
CA MET A 215 6.22 -12.48 4.73
C MET A 215 7.05 -12.19 6.00
N LEU A 216 8.38 -12.07 5.88
CA LEU A 216 9.25 -11.68 7.00
C LEU A 216 8.93 -10.26 7.49
N VAL A 217 8.60 -9.32 6.59
CA VAL A 217 8.12 -7.99 6.98
C VAL A 217 6.79 -8.09 7.74
N ALA A 218 5.86 -8.93 7.29
CA ALA A 218 4.61 -9.17 8.02
C ALA A 218 4.84 -9.86 9.37
N LEU A 219 5.80 -10.79 9.46
CA LEU A 219 6.19 -11.43 10.71
C LEU A 219 6.78 -10.42 11.69
N ASP A 220 7.71 -9.57 11.24
CA ASP A 220 8.26 -8.47 12.04
C ASP A 220 7.14 -7.56 12.56
N ALA A 221 6.21 -7.17 11.68
CA ALA A 221 5.04 -6.37 12.05
C ALA A 221 4.15 -7.04 13.10
N SER A 222 4.00 -8.36 13.04
CA SER A 222 3.19 -9.12 14.00
C SER A 222 3.84 -9.25 15.39
N LEU A 223 5.17 -9.18 15.46
CA LEU A 223 5.95 -9.27 16.69
C LEU A 223 6.24 -7.90 17.29
N ALA A 224 6.22 -6.85 16.46
CA ALA A 224 6.40 -5.47 16.88
C ALA A 224 5.21 -4.95 17.68
N LYS A 225 5.47 -3.97 18.55
CA LYS A 225 4.40 -3.21 19.20
C LYS A 225 3.72 -2.31 18.16
N PRO A 226 2.38 -2.41 17.98
CA PRO A 226 1.64 -1.53 17.09
C PRO A 226 1.91 -0.06 17.38
N ARG A 227 2.17 0.72 16.33
CA ARG A 227 2.43 2.16 16.45
C ARG A 227 1.41 2.93 15.61
N GLN A 228 0.47 3.57 16.30
CA GLN A 228 -0.59 4.35 15.68
C GLN A 228 -0.30 5.84 15.89
N ILE A 229 -0.35 6.60 14.81
CA ILE A 229 -0.17 8.05 14.84
C ILE A 229 -1.47 8.67 14.38
N VAL A 230 -2.16 9.37 15.28
CA VAL A 230 -3.41 10.05 14.94
C VAL A 230 -3.15 11.54 14.88
N ILE A 231 -3.46 12.15 13.75
CA ILE A 231 -3.49 13.61 13.62
C ILE A 231 -4.94 14.05 13.79
N ALA A 232 -5.21 14.89 14.77
CA ALA A 232 -6.53 15.45 15.03
C ALA A 232 -6.55 16.90 14.58
N GLY A 233 -7.38 17.22 13.60
CA GLY A 233 -7.48 18.58 13.05
C GLY A 233 -8.05 18.60 11.63
N PRO A 234 -8.61 19.73 11.17
CA PRO A 234 -9.24 19.81 9.85
C PRO A 234 -8.27 19.43 8.74
N ALA A 235 -8.71 18.59 7.79
CA ALA A 235 -7.90 18.16 6.65
C ALA A 235 -7.42 19.32 5.77
N SER A 236 -8.17 20.42 5.72
CA SER A 236 -7.82 21.62 4.96
C SER A 236 -6.81 22.55 5.66
N SER A 237 -6.42 22.25 6.91
CA SER A 237 -5.53 23.12 7.68
C SER A 237 -4.06 22.86 7.34
N GLU A 238 -3.33 23.93 7.03
CA GLU A 238 -1.87 23.84 6.81
C GLU A 238 -1.11 23.34 8.06
N ALA A 239 -1.62 23.59 9.26
CA ALA A 239 -1.03 23.05 10.48
C ALA A 239 -1.22 21.52 10.59
N THR A 240 -2.36 20.99 10.12
CA THR A 240 -2.58 19.53 9.99
C THR A 240 -1.59 18.94 8.97
N HIS A 241 -1.46 19.57 7.80
CA HIS A 241 -0.50 19.15 6.78
C HIS A 241 0.95 19.18 7.27
N ALA A 242 1.33 20.19 8.06
CA ALA A 242 2.67 20.27 8.62
C ALA A 242 2.98 19.07 9.54
N LEU A 243 2.02 18.66 10.39
CA LEU A 243 2.18 17.45 11.23
C LEU A 243 2.24 16.18 10.37
N LEU A 244 1.38 16.05 9.36
CA LEU A 244 1.37 14.90 8.45
C LEU A 244 2.70 14.76 7.67
N ARG A 245 3.22 15.87 7.11
CA ARG A 245 4.52 15.88 6.41
C ARG A 245 5.65 15.44 7.32
N GLU A 246 5.63 15.86 8.59
CA GLU A 246 6.63 15.42 9.58
C GLU A 246 6.55 13.90 9.85
N VAL A 247 5.34 13.35 9.95
CA VAL A 247 5.14 11.89 10.07
C VAL A 247 5.63 11.15 8.83
N HIS A 248 5.36 11.67 7.64
CA HIS A 248 5.74 11.04 6.37
C HIS A 248 7.24 11.13 6.08
N ALA A 249 7.92 12.16 6.58
CA ALA A 249 9.37 12.31 6.47
C ALA A 249 10.16 11.23 7.24
N HIS A 250 9.53 10.55 8.21
CA HIS A 250 10.17 9.53 9.02
C HIS A 250 9.82 8.12 8.55
N PHE A 251 10.85 7.30 8.30
CA PHE A 251 10.67 5.87 8.14
C PHE A 251 10.47 5.23 9.52
N ILE A 252 9.23 4.83 9.81
CA ILE A 252 8.85 4.15 11.05
C ILE A 252 8.21 2.84 10.62
N PRO A 253 8.87 1.69 10.85
CA PRO A 253 8.32 0.39 10.51
C PRO A 253 6.95 0.19 11.17
N ASN A 254 6.02 -0.41 10.43
CA ASN A 254 4.72 -0.85 10.94
C ASN A 254 3.84 0.26 11.53
N LYS A 255 4.13 1.54 11.21
CA LYS A 255 3.26 2.66 11.58
C LYS A 255 1.94 2.61 10.81
N ILE A 256 0.90 3.13 11.46
CA ILE A 256 -0.37 3.46 10.80
C ILE A 256 -0.70 4.91 11.13
N VAL A 257 -1.08 5.67 10.12
CA VAL A 257 -1.50 7.05 10.27
C VAL A 257 -3.02 7.14 10.10
N LEU A 258 -3.69 7.81 11.03
CA LEU A 258 -5.11 8.11 10.97
C LEU A 258 -5.33 9.62 11.08
N LEU A 259 -6.36 10.13 10.39
CA LEU A 259 -6.77 11.52 10.48
C LEU A 259 -8.14 11.62 11.16
N ALA A 260 -8.17 12.28 12.32
CA ALA A 260 -9.39 12.66 13.01
C ALA A 260 -9.72 14.12 12.65
N ASP A 261 -10.30 14.33 11.46
CA ASP A 261 -10.62 15.66 10.94
C ASP A 261 -11.95 16.24 11.46
N GLY A 262 -12.72 15.46 12.21
CA GLY A 262 -14.04 15.83 12.71
C GLY A 262 -15.13 15.87 11.62
N ALA A 263 -14.82 15.49 10.38
CA ALA A 263 -15.78 15.47 9.28
C ALA A 263 -16.75 14.29 9.40
N ALA A 264 -17.95 14.46 8.87
CA ALA A 264 -18.97 13.41 8.87
C ALA A 264 -18.55 12.18 8.06
N SER A 265 -17.68 12.33 7.05
CA SER A 265 -17.10 11.24 6.28
C SER A 265 -16.32 10.25 7.16
N GLN A 266 -15.64 10.73 8.21
CA GLN A 266 -14.86 9.87 9.11
C GLN A 266 -15.71 9.11 10.15
N ARG A 267 -17.03 9.29 10.18
CA ARG A 267 -17.92 8.57 11.11
C ARG A 267 -17.80 7.06 11.00
N TRP A 268 -17.63 6.55 9.77
CA TRP A 268 -17.46 5.11 9.55
C TRP A 268 -16.26 4.54 10.31
N LEU A 269 -15.19 5.32 10.44
CA LEU A 269 -13.97 4.94 11.15
C LEU A 269 -14.12 5.13 12.66
N SER A 270 -14.68 6.25 13.10
CA SER A 270 -14.87 6.51 14.54
C SER A 270 -15.87 5.55 15.19
N ASP A 271 -16.84 5.01 14.43
CA ASP A 271 -17.73 3.94 14.91
C ASP A 271 -17.03 2.60 15.13
N ARG A 272 -15.88 2.37 14.47
CA ARG A 272 -15.08 1.14 14.59
C ARG A 272 -13.94 1.27 15.60
N LEU A 273 -13.37 2.47 15.71
CA LEU A 273 -12.31 2.79 16.66
C LEU A 273 -12.83 3.81 17.69
N GLU A 274 -13.32 3.30 18.82
CA GLU A 274 -13.89 4.13 19.87
C GLU A 274 -12.93 5.22 20.37
N PHE A 275 -11.63 4.93 20.41
CA PHE A 275 -10.62 5.91 20.84
C PHE A 275 -10.61 7.18 19.98
N LEU A 276 -10.93 7.10 18.69
CA LEU A 276 -11.00 8.28 17.81
C LEU A 276 -12.12 9.25 18.21
N LYS A 277 -13.13 8.79 18.96
CA LYS A 277 -14.18 9.67 19.51
C LYS A 277 -13.65 10.57 20.63
N THR A 278 -12.54 10.18 21.27
CA THR A 278 -11.91 10.91 22.38
C THR A 278 -10.70 11.73 21.95
N VAL A 279 -10.23 11.55 20.72
CA VAL A 279 -9.10 12.25 20.14
C VAL A 279 -9.59 13.50 19.43
N GLY A 280 -9.01 14.65 19.77
CA GLY A 280 -9.41 15.94 19.20
C GLY A 280 -8.29 16.97 19.17
N PRO A 281 -8.54 18.16 18.58
CA PRO A 281 -7.60 19.28 18.60
C PRO A 281 -7.19 19.66 20.04
N LEU A 282 -5.94 20.08 20.22
CA LEU A 282 -5.44 20.62 21.49
C LEU A 282 -5.56 22.14 21.48
N ASP A 283 -6.30 22.72 22.43
CA ASP A 283 -6.58 24.16 22.49
C ASP A 283 -7.11 24.75 21.16
N GLY A 284 -7.93 23.96 20.45
CA GLY A 284 -8.49 24.32 19.15
C GLY A 284 -7.51 24.26 17.97
N LYS A 285 -6.29 23.77 18.17
CA LYS A 285 -5.26 23.61 17.13
C LYS A 285 -5.04 22.13 16.80
N PRO A 286 -4.60 21.81 15.57
CA PRO A 286 -4.26 20.44 15.21
C PRO A 286 -3.23 19.83 16.16
N ALA A 287 -3.41 18.56 16.49
CA ALA A 287 -2.56 17.84 17.44
C ALA A 287 -2.23 16.43 16.95
N ALA A 288 -1.01 15.99 17.18
CA ALA A 288 -0.54 14.64 16.92
C ALA A 288 -0.55 13.80 18.19
N TYR A 289 -1.10 12.60 18.10
CA TYR A 289 -1.16 11.58 19.14
C TYR A 289 -0.32 10.39 18.68
N VAL A 290 0.82 10.17 19.34
CA VAL A 290 1.71 9.03 19.04
C VAL A 290 1.44 7.95 20.07
N CYS A 291 0.78 6.88 19.63
CA CYS A 291 0.35 5.77 20.46
C CYS A 291 1.17 4.52 20.13
N GLN A 292 1.65 3.84 21.16
CA GLN A 292 2.34 2.58 21.06
C GLN A 292 1.69 1.59 22.01
N ASP A 293 1.33 0.41 21.50
CA ASP A 293 0.70 -0.64 22.31
C ASP A 293 -0.53 -0.12 23.08
N PHE A 294 -1.40 0.62 22.38
CA PHE A 294 -2.62 1.25 22.90
C PHE A 294 -2.41 2.31 24.00
N VAL A 295 -1.17 2.75 24.24
CA VAL A 295 -0.83 3.84 25.16
C VAL A 295 -0.32 5.04 24.37
N CYS A 296 -1.02 6.17 24.48
CA CYS A 296 -0.62 7.42 23.82
C CYS A 296 0.29 8.26 24.71
N GLN A 297 1.33 8.84 24.10
CA GLN A 297 2.11 9.92 24.73
C GLN A 297 1.28 11.21 24.80
N LEU A 298 1.77 12.21 25.53
CA LEU A 298 1.12 13.53 25.57
C LEU A 298 0.99 14.10 24.14
N PRO A 299 -0.21 14.54 23.72
CA PRO A 299 -0.42 15.07 22.38
C PRO A 299 0.35 16.37 22.18
N THR A 300 0.75 16.64 20.94
CA THR A 300 1.48 17.86 20.61
C THR A 300 1.02 18.46 19.28
N GLY A 301 0.84 19.78 19.26
CA GLY A 301 0.68 20.55 18.01
C GLY A 301 1.99 21.10 17.46
N ASP A 302 3.12 20.83 18.12
CA ASP A 302 4.44 21.30 17.72
C ASP A 302 5.16 20.23 16.87
N VAL A 303 5.52 20.61 15.64
CA VAL A 303 6.24 19.76 14.68
C VAL A 303 7.61 19.32 15.22
N ALA A 304 8.35 20.21 15.89
CA ALA A 304 9.65 19.86 16.47
C ALA A 304 9.49 18.84 17.61
N LYS A 305 8.44 18.99 18.42
CA LYS A 305 8.15 18.03 19.47
C LYS A 305 7.71 16.69 18.89
N LEU A 306 6.87 16.70 17.86
CA LEU A 306 6.46 15.49 17.14
C LEU A 306 7.69 14.74 16.60
N ARG A 307 8.65 15.43 15.97
CA ARG A 307 9.92 14.84 15.51
C ARG A 307 10.66 14.05 16.60
N GLU A 308 10.76 14.61 17.80
CA GLU A 308 11.36 13.91 18.94
C GLU A 308 10.60 12.64 19.33
N LEU A 309 9.26 12.66 19.26
CA LEU A 309 8.43 11.50 19.57
C LEU A 309 8.55 10.40 18.52
N LEU A 310 8.77 10.76 17.25
CA LEU A 310 8.90 9.84 16.12
C LEU A 310 10.30 9.21 16.03
N SER A 311 11.33 9.87 16.60
CA SER A 311 12.73 9.41 16.57
C SER A 311 13.07 8.37 17.65
N LYS A 312 12.13 8.04 18.52
CA LYS A 312 12.25 6.98 19.54
C LYS A 312 11.72 5.66 19.02
#